data_AF-A0A9E0SEP9-F1
#
_entry.id   AF-A0A9E0SEP9-F1
#
_cell.length_a   1.000
_cell.length_b   1.000
_cell.length_c   1.000
_cell.angle_alpha   90.00
_cell.angle_beta   90.00
_cell.angle_gamma   90.00
#
_symmetry.space_group_name_H-M   'P 1'
#
loop_
_entity.id
_entity.type
_entity.pdbx_description
1 polymer ?
#
loop_
_entity_poly.entity_id
_entity_poly.type
_entity_poly.pdbx_seq_one_letter_code
_entity_poly.pdbx_strand_id
1 'polypeptide(L)'
;MQGINYNDIKHNRISKSYRALWRAVIMQALLDATRVSKKTEEKMHKKQAIKWLRANSINFLLICDRAELDPAYVRRCSRKVLTRGRTWRRPRAGNKAII
;
A
#
# COMPACT_ATOMS: atom_id res chain seq x y z
N MET A 1 38.17 22.48 -6.83
CA MET A 1 37.06 21.53 -6.98
C MET A 1 37.00 20.69 -5.72
N GLN A 2 35.93 20.78 -4.90
CA GLN A 2 35.82 19.89 -3.73
C GLN A 2 35.53 18.47 -4.20
N GLY A 3 36.39 17.52 -3.81
CA GLY A 3 36.25 16.11 -4.15
C GLY A 3 35.08 15.48 -3.40
N ILE A 4 34.23 14.75 -4.12
CA ILE A 4 33.06 14.10 -3.54
C ILE A 4 33.52 12.89 -2.73
N ASN A 5 33.13 12.80 -1.46
CA ASN A 5 33.49 11.69 -0.57
C ASN A 5 32.74 10.40 -0.95
N TYR A 6 33.48 9.36 -1.31
CA TYR A 6 32.95 8.06 -1.71
C TYR A 6 32.09 7.38 -0.63
N ASN A 7 32.44 7.54 0.65
CA ASN A 7 31.70 6.93 1.75
C ASN A 7 30.31 7.55 1.90
N ASP A 8 30.19 8.86 1.69
CA ASP A 8 28.92 9.58 1.74
C ASP A 8 28.01 9.15 0.58
N ILE A 9 28.56 8.95 -0.62
CA ILE A 9 27.82 8.42 -1.78
C ILE A 9 27.31 7.02 -1.47
N LYS A 10 28.16 6.13 -0.95
CA LYS A 10 27.79 4.74 -0.64
C LYS A 10 26.72 4.68 0.44
N HIS A 11 26.87 5.45 1.53
CA HIS A 11 25.90 5.53 2.61
C HIS A 11 24.54 6.07 2.12
N ASN A 12 24.55 7.13 1.30
CA ASN A 12 23.32 7.67 0.70
C ASN A 12 22.63 6.67 -0.24
N ARG A 13 23.40 5.93 -1.06
CA ARG A 13 22.84 4.87 -1.91
C ARG A 13 22.20 3.76 -1.08
N ILE A 14 22.87 3.31 -0.02
CA ILE A 14 22.33 2.27 0.87
C ILE A 14 21.04 2.75 1.53
N SER A 15 21.01 3.98 2.06
CA SER A 15 19.79 4.53 2.67
C SER A 15 18.65 4.66 1.66
N LYS A 16 18.94 5.09 0.42
CA LYS A 16 17.94 5.18 -0.65
C LYS A 16 17.39 3.81 -1.04
N SER A 17 18.25 2.81 -1.21
CA SER A 17 17.84 1.44 -1.54
C SER A 17 17.02 0.81 -0.41
N TYR A 18 17.41 1.06 0.84
CA TYR A 18 16.68 0.60 2.02
C TYR A 18 15.25 1.16 2.03
N ARG A 19 15.09 2.47 1.84
CA ARG A 19 13.75 3.08 1.74
C ARG A 19 12.94 2.55 0.56
N ALA A 20 13.60 2.37 -0.59
CA ALA A 20 12.94 1.84 -1.78
C ALA A 20 12.37 0.44 -1.54
N LEU A 21 13.09 -0.41 -0.81
CA LEU A 21 12.62 -1.74 -0.42
C LEU A 21 11.32 -1.65 0.40
N TRP A 22 11.29 -0.84 1.45
CA TRP A 22 10.10 -0.72 2.30
C TRP A 22 8.92 -0.06 1.59
N ARG A 23 9.19 0.88 0.68
CA ARG A 23 8.17 1.43 -0.23
C ARG A 23 7.61 0.35 -1.17
N ALA A 24 8.45 -0.56 -1.66
CA ALA A 24 8.00 -1.68 -2.49
C ALA A 24 7.07 -2.62 -1.72
N VAL A 25 7.32 -2.87 -0.43
CA VAL A 25 6.40 -3.67 0.42
C VAL A 25 5.02 -3.02 0.50
N ILE A 26 4.96 -1.71 0.74
CA ILE A 26 3.69 -0.96 0.78
C ILE A 26 2.99 -0.98 -0.58
N MET A 27 3.76 -0.79 -1.68
CA MET A 27 3.24 -0.83 -3.05
C MET A 27 2.64 -2.20 -3.36
N GLN A 28 3.32 -3.29 -2.98
CA GLN A 28 2.83 -4.64 -3.22
C GLN A 28 1.55 -4.92 -2.45
N ALA A 29 1.47 -4.50 -1.19
CA ALA A 29 0.23 -4.61 -0.41
C ALA A 29 -0.93 -3.83 -1.06
N LEU A 30 -0.67 -2.65 -1.61
CA LEU A 30 -1.69 -1.89 -2.37
C LEU A 30 -2.13 -2.64 -3.64
N LEU A 31 -1.19 -3.20 -4.40
CA LEU A 31 -1.49 -3.99 -5.59
C LEU A 31 -2.36 -5.21 -5.25
N ASP A 32 -1.97 -6.00 -4.24
CA ASP A 32 -2.73 -7.15 -3.77
C ASP A 32 -4.13 -6.76 -3.29
N ALA A 33 -4.25 -5.64 -2.59
CA ALA A 33 -5.53 -5.12 -2.10
C ALA A 33 -6.47 -4.69 -3.26
N THR A 34 -5.91 -4.28 -4.41
CA THR A 34 -6.69 -3.89 -5.60
C THR A 34 -7.00 -5.05 -6.53
N ARG A 35 -6.24 -6.14 -6.45
CA ARG A 35 -6.31 -7.25 -7.40
C ARG A 35 -7.72 -7.80 -7.55
N VAL A 36 -8.12 -8.13 -8.78
CA VAL A 36 -9.41 -8.75 -9.10
C VAL A 36 -9.14 -10.13 -9.68
N SER A 37 -9.61 -11.17 -9.00
CA SER A 37 -9.38 -12.54 -9.44
C SER A 37 -10.52 -13.46 -9.05
N LYS A 38 -10.69 -14.52 -9.85
CA LYS A 38 -11.59 -15.64 -9.56
C LYS A 38 -10.92 -16.68 -8.64
N LYS A 39 -9.58 -16.78 -8.65
CA LYS A 39 -8.79 -17.74 -7.85
C LYS A 39 -8.94 -17.47 -6.35
N THR A 40 -9.12 -18.52 -5.56
CA THR A 40 -9.38 -18.42 -4.12
C THR A 40 -8.19 -17.82 -3.36
N GLU A 41 -6.97 -18.28 -3.66
CA GLU A 41 -5.73 -17.77 -3.04
C GLU A 41 -5.57 -16.26 -3.24
N GLU A 42 -5.79 -15.78 -4.47
CA GLU A 42 -5.67 -14.36 -4.78
C GLU A 42 -6.73 -13.51 -4.07
N LYS A 43 -7.93 -14.06 -3.82
CA LYS A 43 -8.94 -13.42 -2.97
C LYS A 43 -8.51 -13.39 -1.49
N MET A 44 -7.81 -14.41 -1.01
CA MET A 44 -7.27 -14.44 0.35
C MET A 44 -6.16 -13.41 0.52
N HIS A 45 -5.20 -13.35 -0.40
CA HIS A 45 -4.13 -12.34 -0.40
C HIS A 45 -4.70 -10.92 -0.40
N LYS A 46 -5.73 -10.66 -1.24
CA LYS A 46 -6.46 -9.38 -1.22
C LYS A 46 -7.03 -9.05 0.17
N LYS A 47 -7.74 -9.99 0.80
CA LYS A 47 -8.33 -9.76 2.13
C LYS A 47 -7.25 -9.48 3.18
N GLN A 48 -6.16 -10.24 3.15
CA GLN A 48 -5.02 -10.06 4.06
C GLN A 48 -4.35 -8.70 3.85
N ALA A 49 -4.10 -8.30 2.61
CA ALA A 49 -3.52 -7.00 2.27
C ALA A 49 -4.41 -5.84 2.72
N ILE A 50 -5.73 -5.91 2.51
CA ILE A 50 -6.68 -4.92 3.02
C ILE A 50 -6.66 -4.84 4.55
N LYS A 51 -6.62 -5.99 5.23
CA LYS A 51 -6.52 -6.06 6.70
C LYS A 51 -5.23 -5.42 7.17
N TRP A 52 -4.10 -5.73 6.53
CA TRP A 52 -2.79 -5.20 6.87
C TRP A 52 -2.71 -3.69 6.68
N LEU A 53 -3.15 -3.15 5.54
CA LEU A 53 -3.17 -1.70 5.26
C LEU A 53 -4.08 -0.89 6.21
N ARG A 54 -5.04 -1.55 6.86
CA ARG A 54 -5.94 -0.93 7.83
C ARG A 54 -5.54 -1.17 9.28
N ALA A 55 -4.60 -2.08 9.53
CA ALA A 55 -4.18 -2.41 10.87
C ALA A 55 -3.43 -1.24 11.51
N ASN A 56 -3.57 -1.11 12.83
CA ASN A 56 -2.65 -0.34 13.65
C ASN A 56 -1.59 -1.26 14.28
N SER A 57 -1.04 -2.17 13.48
CA SER A 57 -0.03 -3.11 13.98
C SER A 57 1.34 -2.45 14.02
N ILE A 58 2.15 -2.85 15.00
CA ILE A 58 3.55 -2.39 15.14
C ILE A 58 4.32 -2.65 13.84
N ASN A 59 4.11 -3.81 13.21
CA ASN A 59 4.74 -4.14 11.92
C ASN A 59 4.40 -3.15 10.81
N PHE A 60 3.13 -2.70 10.72
CA PHE A 60 2.74 -1.71 9.72
C PHE A 60 3.39 -0.35 9.99
N LEU A 61 3.35 0.12 11.25
CA LEU A 61 3.96 1.38 11.65
C LEU A 61 5.46 1.40 11.38
N LEU A 62 6.14 0.29 11.70
CA LEU A 62 7.57 0.11 11.49
C LEU A 62 7.95 0.09 10.00
N ILE A 63 7.12 -0.52 9.15
CA ILE A 63 7.34 -0.49 7.69
C ILE A 63 7.12 0.92 7.14
N CYS A 64 6.13 1.66 7.63
CA CYS A 64 5.93 3.06 7.26
C CYS A 64 7.10 3.95 7.67
N ASP A 65 7.60 3.79 8.90
CA ASP A 65 8.77 4.49 9.42
C ASP A 65 10.01 4.25 8.53
N ARG A 66 10.32 2.98 8.25
CA ARG A 66 11.46 2.60 7.38
C ARG A 66 11.31 3.02 5.92
N ALA A 67 10.07 3.26 5.47
CA ALA A 67 9.78 3.80 4.15
C ALA A 67 9.84 5.33 4.10
N GLU A 68 10.03 6.00 5.25
CA GLU A 68 9.86 7.43 5.46
C GLU A 68 8.49 7.91 4.95
N LEU A 69 7.43 7.23 5.38
CA LEU A 69 6.05 7.55 5.03
C LEU A 69 5.20 7.67 6.28
N ASP A 70 4.33 8.69 6.31
CA ASP A 70 3.33 8.82 7.35
C ASP A 70 2.28 7.67 7.23
N PRO A 71 2.06 6.87 8.29
CA PRO A 71 1.03 5.83 8.30
C PRO A 71 -0.37 6.35 7.96
N ALA A 72 -0.72 7.58 8.39
CA ALA A 72 -2.02 8.18 8.10
C ALA A 72 -2.16 8.53 6.60
N TYR A 73 -1.10 9.03 5.97
CA TYR A 73 -1.01 9.20 4.52
C TYR A 73 -1.23 7.88 3.78
N VAL A 74 -0.51 6.81 4.14
CA VAL A 74 -0.64 5.49 3.50
C VAL A 74 -2.07 4.94 3.62
N ARG A 75 -2.69 5.06 4.80
CA ARG A 75 -4.09 4.65 5.01
C ARG A 75 -5.07 5.46 4.17
N ARG A 76 -4.85 6.77 4.04
CA ARG A 76 -5.69 7.64 3.20
C ARG A 76 -5.61 7.25 1.73
N CYS A 77 -4.42 6.97 1.22
CA CYS A 77 -4.21 6.47 -0.14
C CYS A 77 -4.88 5.11 -0.33
N SER A 78 -4.69 4.19 0.61
CA SER A 78 -5.32 2.86 0.60
C SER A 78 -6.85 2.95 0.52
N ARG A 79 -7.47 3.84 1.31
CA ARG A 79 -8.91 4.08 1.26
C ARG A 79 -9.36 4.56 -0.13
N LYS A 80 -8.70 5.55 -0.72
CA LYS A 80 -9.02 6.08 -2.06
C LYS A 80 -8.92 5.01 -3.14
N VAL A 81 -7.88 4.19 -3.08
CA VAL A 81 -7.64 3.14 -4.06
C VAL A 81 -8.70 2.03 -3.97
N LEU A 82 -9.08 1.64 -2.74
CA LEU A 82 -10.10 0.62 -2.51
C LEU A 82 -11.54 1.09 -2.81
N THR A 83 -11.82 2.39 -2.75
CA THR A 83 -13.15 2.93 -3.13
C THR A 83 -13.31 3.03 -4.64
N ARG A 84 -12.25 3.34 -5.40
CA ARG A 84 -12.28 3.40 -6.87
C ARG A 84 -12.66 2.08 -7.55
N GLY A 85 -12.33 0.94 -6.94
CA GLY A 85 -12.77 -0.38 -7.42
C GLY A 85 -14.25 -0.69 -7.19
N ARG A 86 -14.99 0.16 -6.45
CA ARG A 86 -16.42 -0.02 -6.16
C ARG A 86 -17.34 0.88 -6.99
N THR A 87 -16.85 2.01 -7.50
CA THR A 87 -17.66 2.99 -8.24
C THR A 87 -18.04 2.55 -9.67
N TRP A 88 -17.39 1.52 -10.23
CA TRP A 88 -17.81 0.92 -11.51
C TRP A 88 -18.85 -0.20 -11.37
N ARG A 89 -19.18 -0.65 -10.15
CA ARG A 89 -20.32 -1.55 -9.98
C ARG A 89 -21.58 -0.73 -10.19
N ARG A 90 -22.20 -0.83 -11.38
CA ARG A 90 -23.58 -0.40 -11.60
C ARG A 90 -24.43 -0.87 -10.40
N PRO A 91 -25.40 -0.06 -9.91
CA PRO A 91 -26.38 -0.56 -8.95
C PRO A 91 -26.92 -1.89 -9.47
N ARG A 92 -27.02 -2.91 -8.62
CA ARG A 92 -27.83 -4.08 -8.99
C ARG A 92 -29.23 -3.54 -9.25
N ALA A 93 -29.65 -3.50 -10.51
CA ALA A 93 -31.03 -3.26 -10.87
C ALA A 93 -31.86 -4.32 -10.13
N GLY A 94 -32.63 -3.91 -9.12
CA GLY A 94 -33.37 -4.88 -8.31
C GLY A 94 -34.07 -4.32 -7.08
N ASN A 95 -33.51 -3.37 -6.34
CA ASN A 95 -34.20 -2.83 -5.16
C ASN A 95 -34.66 -1.40 -5.45
N LYS A 96 -35.93 -1.29 -5.87
CA LYS A 96 -36.71 -0.06 -5.69
C LYS A 96 -36.70 0.25 -4.20
N ALA A 97 -36.17 1.40 -3.81
CA ALA A 97 -36.52 1.97 -2.52
C ALA A 97 -37.99 2.42 -2.63
N ILE A 98 -38.86 1.58 -2.08
CA ILE A 98 -40.15 1.96 -1.48
C ILE A 98 -39.78 1.89 0.01
N ILE A 99 -39.80 2.93 0.82
CA ILE A 99 -40.76 4.01 1.04
C ILE A 99 -39.97 5.27 1.43
#